data_AF-A0A5C3M268-F1
#
_entry.id   AF-A0A5C3M268-F1
#
_cell.length_a   1.000
_cell.length_b   1.000
_cell.length_c   1.000
_cell.angle_alpha   90.00
_cell.angle_beta   90.00
_cell.angle_gamma   90.00
#
_symmetry.space_group_name_H-M   'P 1'
#
loop_
_entity.id
_entity.type
_entity.pdbx_description
1 polymer ?
#
loop_
_entity_poly.entity_id
_entity_poly.type
_entity_poly.pdbx_seq_one_letter_code
_entity_poly.pdbx_strand_id
1 'polypeptide(L)'
;MHAMPVINHPCTLCCRPTSMWCSRCQSAWYCSPEHLHSDWSRHRKECMPAVNTTNTGYNVNMIATPPPAEPQYVTVSAILFSPEEERPRIISVSCRPSHKPSQGMCPIPMVQSHFPDTPEGIVLTQGLNGEPLRFPLHLWYSPNALQKGSPINRAIYHITSGAAPKPWCGTVIVLKFNGSRRQGYSDAGSNDLPALSAYFLAYK
;
A
#
# COMPACT_ATOMS: atom_id res chain seq x y z
N MET A 1 29.52 -1.83 9.88
CA MET A 1 28.54 -2.50 10.77
C MET A 1 28.05 -1.47 11.78
N HIS A 2 27.05 -0.70 11.41
CA HIS A 2 26.50 0.36 12.27
C HIS A 2 25.67 -0.30 13.38
N ALA A 3 26.13 -0.17 14.61
CA ALA A 3 25.40 -0.61 15.79
C ALA A 3 24.14 0.26 15.93
N MET A 4 22.98 -0.32 15.65
CA MET A 4 21.69 0.31 16.01
C MET A 4 21.65 0.43 17.53
N PRO A 5 21.41 1.62 18.11
CA PRO A 5 21.25 1.76 19.55
C PRO A 5 19.99 0.99 19.95
N VAL A 6 20.16 -0.08 20.74
CA VAL A 6 19.05 -0.87 21.25
C VAL A 6 18.39 -0.07 22.37
N ILE A 7 17.35 0.70 22.02
CA ILE A 7 16.50 1.36 23.01
C ILE A 7 15.80 0.23 23.79
N ASN A 8 16.26 -0.01 25.01
CA ASN A 8 15.71 -1.01 25.91
C ASN A 8 14.76 -0.35 26.91
N HIS A 9 13.53 -0.85 26.98
CA HIS A 9 12.53 -0.41 27.95
C HIS A 9 12.41 -1.44 29.10
N PRO A 10 12.06 -1.02 30.32
CA PRO A 10 11.89 -1.94 31.45
C PRO A 10 10.58 -2.73 31.30
N CYS A 11 10.63 -4.04 31.56
CA CYS A 11 9.44 -4.86 31.63
C CYS A 11 8.52 -4.42 32.79
N THR A 12 7.22 -4.30 32.54
CA THR A 12 6.23 -3.83 33.53
C THR A 12 6.05 -4.73 34.76
N LEU A 13 6.50 -5.99 34.72
CA LEU A 13 6.39 -6.93 35.86
C LEU A 13 7.71 -7.17 36.61
N CYS A 14 8.82 -7.33 35.89
CA CYS A 14 10.10 -7.73 36.49
C CYS A 14 11.21 -6.68 36.32
N CYS A 15 10.92 -5.55 35.68
CA CYS A 15 11.83 -4.44 35.42
C CYS A 15 13.10 -4.78 34.63
N ARG A 16 13.21 -5.99 34.08
CA ARG A 16 14.34 -6.37 33.20
C ARG A 16 14.25 -5.61 31.87
N PRO A 17 15.40 -5.23 31.27
CA PRO A 17 15.42 -4.56 29.98
C PRO A 17 14.85 -5.49 28.90
N THR A 18 14.00 -4.94 28.04
CA THR A 18 13.38 -5.66 26.93
C THR A 18 13.16 -4.75 25.74
N SER A 19 13.15 -5.38 24.56
CA SER A 19 12.72 -4.79 23.30
C SER A 19 11.39 -5.36 22.82
N MET A 20 10.66 -6.10 23.66
CA MET A 20 9.35 -6.66 23.32
C MET A 20 8.25 -5.80 23.92
N TRP A 21 7.31 -5.40 23.07
CA TRP A 21 6.17 -4.56 23.41
C TRP A 21 4.86 -5.24 23.02
N CYS A 22 3.75 -4.77 23.60
CA CYS A 22 2.41 -5.18 23.17
C CYS A 22 2.16 -4.75 21.73
N SER A 23 1.96 -5.70 20.80
CA SER A 23 1.76 -5.42 19.38
C SER A 23 0.54 -4.56 19.07
N ARG A 24 -0.44 -4.50 20.00
CA ARG A 24 -1.66 -3.72 19.87
C ARG A 24 -1.44 -2.24 20.17
N CYS A 25 -0.92 -1.92 21.35
CA CYS A 25 -0.78 -0.53 21.82
C CYS A 25 0.62 0.06 21.65
N GLN A 26 1.64 -0.78 21.52
CA GLN A 26 3.06 -0.41 21.47
C GLN A 26 3.54 0.48 22.63
N SER A 27 2.75 0.60 23.70
CA SER A 27 3.02 1.47 24.85
C SER A 27 3.35 0.71 26.14
N ALA A 28 3.27 -0.62 26.14
CA ALA A 28 3.61 -1.48 27.27
C ALA A 28 4.67 -2.53 26.87
N TRP A 29 5.63 -2.77 27.77
CA TRP A 29 6.85 -3.53 27.51
C TRP A 29 6.94 -4.77 28.41
N TYR A 30 7.25 -5.93 27.82
CA TYR A 30 7.30 -7.21 28.52
C TYR A 30 8.48 -8.04 28.06
N CYS A 31 9.25 -8.59 28.99
CA CYS A 31 10.38 -9.45 28.62
C CYS A 31 9.95 -10.80 28.04
N SER A 32 8.67 -11.18 28.18
CA SER A 32 8.13 -12.41 27.64
C SER A 32 6.59 -12.38 27.49
N PRO A 33 5.99 -13.25 26.67
CA PRO A 33 4.54 -13.37 26.53
C PRO A 33 3.83 -13.73 27.85
N GLU A 34 4.47 -14.50 28.72
CA GLU A 34 3.92 -14.90 30.02
C GLU A 34 3.66 -13.67 30.89
N HIS A 35 4.58 -12.70 30.87
CA HIS A 35 4.43 -11.44 31.59
C HIS A 35 3.32 -10.55 31.01
N LEU A 36 3.13 -10.55 29.68
CA LEU A 36 1.99 -9.87 29.07
C LEU A 36 0.66 -10.52 29.48
N HIS A 37 0.57 -11.85 29.48
CA HIS A 37 -0.64 -12.58 29.87
C HIS A 37 -0.98 -12.40 31.35
N SER A 38 0.03 -12.45 32.22
CA SER A 38 -0.15 -12.21 33.66
C SER A 38 -0.69 -10.80 33.94
N ASP A 39 -0.21 -9.81 33.19
CA ASP A 39 -0.64 -8.42 33.31
C ASP A 39 -1.94 -8.09 32.54
N TRP A 40 -2.44 -9.01 31.72
CA TRP A 40 -3.50 -8.72 30.75
C TRP A 40 -4.77 -8.17 31.38
N SER A 41 -5.17 -8.66 32.56
CA SER A 41 -6.38 -8.20 33.26
C SER A 41 -6.35 -6.72 33.63
N ARG A 42 -5.16 -6.18 33.94
CA ARG A 42 -4.93 -4.75 34.15
C ARG A 42 -4.74 -4.06 32.81
N HIS A 43 -3.77 -4.52 32.02
CA HIS A 43 -3.35 -3.89 30.78
C HIS A 43 -4.49 -3.71 29.76
N ARG A 44 -5.40 -4.69 29.63
CA ARG A 44 -6.52 -4.61 28.68
C ARG A 44 -7.46 -3.43 28.90
N LYS A 45 -7.51 -2.88 30.13
CA LYS A 45 -8.34 -1.72 30.48
C LYS A 45 -7.79 -0.42 29.88
N GLU A 46 -6.49 -0.38 29.61
CA GLU A 46 -5.73 0.78 29.10
C GLU A 46 -5.04 0.50 27.75
N CYS A 47 -5.14 -0.72 27.22
CA CYS A 47 -4.55 -1.15 25.96
C CYS A 47 -5.33 -0.56 24.77
N MET A 48 -5.01 0.68 24.42
CA MET A 48 -5.53 1.37 23.24
C MET A 48 -4.63 1.08 22.03
N PRO A 49 -5.18 0.78 20.84
CA PRO A 49 -4.37 0.59 19.64
C PRO A 49 -3.43 1.77 19.41
N ALA A 50 -2.18 1.49 19.04
CA ALA A 50 -1.23 2.55 18.69
C ALA A 50 -1.81 3.34 17.52
N VAL A 51 -2.26 4.57 17.79
CA VAL A 51 -2.55 5.52 16.74
C VAL A 51 -1.19 6.00 16.25
N ASN A 52 -0.89 5.83 14.97
CA ASN A 52 0.30 6.42 14.35
C ASN A 52 0.13 7.94 14.33
N THR A 53 0.32 8.58 15.48
CA THR A 53 0.18 10.02 15.66
C THR A 53 1.56 10.61 15.87
N THR A 54 2.17 11.01 14.77
CA THR A 54 3.00 12.22 14.79
C THR A 54 2.11 13.39 15.19
N ASN A 55 2.58 14.16 16.19
CA ASN A 55 2.06 15.43 16.74
C ASN A 55 1.21 15.37 18.03
N THR A 56 1.96 15.57 19.13
CA THR A 56 1.81 16.64 20.14
C THR A 56 0.41 17.08 20.57
N GLY A 57 0.19 16.95 21.88
CA GLY A 57 -1.11 17.04 22.51
C GLY A 57 -1.59 18.44 22.87
N TYR A 58 -2.90 18.53 23.08
CA TYR A 58 -3.57 19.53 23.90
C TYR A 58 -4.82 18.89 24.51
N ASN A 59 -4.93 19.00 25.83
CA ASN A 59 -6.11 18.64 26.62
C ASN A 59 -7.12 19.80 26.51
N VAL A 60 -8.29 19.58 25.90
CA VAL A 60 -9.45 20.44 26.10
C VAL A 60 -10.71 19.58 26.14
N ASN A 61 -11.41 19.62 27.27
CA ASN A 61 -12.78 19.15 27.43
C ASN A 61 -13.70 19.96 26.50
N MET A 62 -14.18 19.36 25.41
CA MET A 62 -15.33 19.86 24.67
C MET A 62 -16.34 18.73 24.45
N ILE A 63 -17.61 19.06 24.68
CA ILE A 63 -18.77 18.21 24.45
C ILE A 63 -18.79 17.86 22.95
N ALA A 64 -18.43 16.61 22.64
CA ALA A 64 -18.19 16.16 21.28
C ALA A 64 -19.51 15.87 20.56
N THR A 65 -19.99 16.81 19.75
CA THR A 65 -20.67 16.43 18.50
C THR A 65 -19.66 15.59 17.73
N PRO A 66 -19.93 14.31 17.39
CA PRO A 66 -18.98 13.53 16.61
C PRO A 66 -18.69 14.31 15.33
N PRO A 67 -17.41 14.60 15.00
CA PRO A 67 -17.10 15.21 13.72
C PRO A 67 -17.76 14.37 12.62
N PRO A 68 -18.26 15.00 11.54
CA PRO A 68 -18.79 14.26 10.40
C PRO A 68 -17.79 13.17 10.05
N ALA A 69 -18.23 11.91 9.99
CA ALA A 69 -17.35 10.78 9.79
C ALA A 69 -16.52 11.01 8.51
N GLU A 70 -15.29 11.50 8.68
CA GLU A 70 -14.40 11.76 7.56
C GLU A 70 -14.17 10.41 6.87
N PRO A 71 -14.30 10.34 5.54
CA PRO A 71 -14.03 9.09 4.84
C PRO A 71 -12.60 8.66 5.19
N GLN A 72 -12.45 7.46 5.76
CA GLN A 72 -11.12 6.95 6.08
C GLN A 72 -10.41 6.57 4.79
N TYR A 73 -9.66 7.51 4.23
CA TYR A 73 -8.80 7.25 3.08
C TYR A 73 -7.64 6.38 3.50
N VAL A 74 -7.34 5.35 2.72
CA VAL A 74 -6.12 4.54 2.86
C VAL A 74 -5.12 5.03 1.83
N THR A 75 -3.90 5.34 2.24
CA THR A 75 -2.83 5.71 1.30
C THR A 75 -1.89 4.52 1.12
N VAL A 76 -1.59 4.18 -0.13
CA VAL A 76 -0.68 3.09 -0.50
C VAL A 76 0.34 3.56 -1.52
N SER A 77 1.48 2.88 -1.57
CA SER A 77 2.48 3.06 -2.60
C SER A 77 2.06 2.37 -3.90
N ALA A 78 2.12 3.09 -5.02
CA ALA A 78 1.86 2.60 -6.37
C ALA A 78 3.08 2.83 -7.26
N ILE A 79 3.22 2.02 -8.31
CA ILE A 79 4.28 2.19 -9.31
C ILE A 79 3.72 3.02 -10.46
N LEU A 80 4.33 4.16 -10.74
CA LEU A 80 4.03 5.02 -11.88
C LEU A 80 5.03 4.75 -13.00
N PHE A 81 4.50 4.40 -14.16
CA PHE A 81 5.21 4.43 -15.43
C PHE A 81 4.80 5.70 -16.17
N SER A 82 5.61 6.76 -16.06
CA SER A 82 5.42 8.00 -16.81
C SER A 82 6.01 7.85 -18.21
N PRO A 83 5.34 8.35 -19.27
CA PRO A 83 5.92 8.32 -20.60
C PRO A 83 7.14 9.23 -20.76
N GLU A 84 7.29 10.23 -19.90
CA GLU A 84 8.40 11.19 -19.95
C GLU A 84 9.67 10.67 -19.27
N GLU A 85 9.59 9.58 -18.51
CA GLU A 85 10.67 9.08 -17.67
C GLU A 85 11.14 7.70 -18.10
N GLU A 86 12.44 7.42 -17.99
CA GLU A 86 13.01 6.12 -18.36
C GLU A 86 12.86 5.06 -17.26
N ARG A 87 12.62 5.47 -16.02
CA ARG A 87 12.51 4.56 -14.87
C ARG A 87 11.15 4.74 -14.20
N PRO A 88 10.51 3.65 -13.75
CA PRO A 88 9.30 3.76 -12.95
C PRO A 88 9.58 4.42 -11.61
N ARG A 89 8.60 5.16 -11.10
CA ARG A 89 8.65 5.83 -9.79
C ARG A 89 7.64 5.23 -8.83
N ILE A 90 7.92 5.35 -7.54
CA ILE A 90 6.95 5.06 -6.50
C ILE A 90 6.21 6.36 -6.16
N ILE A 91 4.88 6.32 -6.18
CA ILE A 91 4.00 7.43 -5.82
C ILE A 91 3.02 6.99 -4.73
N SER A 92 2.53 7.94 -3.94
CA SER A 92 1.44 7.69 -2.98
C SER A 92 0.09 7.88 -3.66
N VAL A 93 -0.79 6.89 -3.55
CA VAL A 93 -2.16 6.94 -4.05
C VAL A 93 -3.12 6.79 -2.88
N SER A 94 -4.02 7.76 -2.73
CA SER A 94 -5.13 7.66 -1.79
C SER A 94 -6.25 6.80 -2.36
N CYS A 95 -6.83 5.94 -1.54
CA CYS A 95 -7.95 5.09 -1.87
C CYS A 95 -9.12 5.45 -0.96
N ARG A 96 -10.28 5.74 -1.56
CA ARG A 96 -11.51 6.01 -0.81
C ARG A 96 -12.25 4.71 -0.47
N PRO A 97 -12.98 4.65 0.65
CA PRO A 97 -13.82 3.50 0.97
C PRO A 97 -14.85 3.21 -0.13
N SER A 98 -15.13 1.93 -0.37
CA SER A 98 -16.27 1.51 -1.19
C SER A 98 -17.53 1.55 -0.33
N HIS A 99 -18.50 2.40 -0.68
CA HIS A 99 -19.78 2.52 0.04
C HIS A 99 -20.88 1.62 -0.56
N LYS A 100 -20.59 0.91 -1.65
CA LYS A 100 -21.57 0.07 -2.34
C LYS A 100 -21.29 -1.41 -2.01
N PRO A 101 -22.14 -2.09 -1.22
CA PRO A 101 -21.95 -3.52 -0.92
C PRO A 101 -21.93 -4.41 -2.16
N SER A 102 -22.51 -3.95 -3.29
CA SER A 102 -22.48 -4.65 -4.59
C SER A 102 -21.16 -4.58 -5.35
N GLN A 103 -20.24 -3.65 -5.01
CA GLN A 103 -18.97 -3.44 -5.75
C GLN A 103 -17.74 -4.07 -5.05
N GLY A 104 -17.98 -4.87 -4.00
CA GLY A 104 -16.92 -5.49 -3.22
C GLY A 104 -16.26 -4.54 -2.22
N MET A 105 -15.48 -5.13 -1.31
CA MET A 105 -14.84 -4.43 -0.19
C MET A 105 -13.57 -3.65 -0.59
N CYS A 106 -13.11 -3.78 -1.84
CA CYS A 106 -11.87 -3.14 -2.27
C CYS A 106 -12.06 -1.61 -2.34
N PRO A 107 -11.18 -0.81 -1.69
CA PRO A 107 -11.26 0.64 -1.78
C PRO A 107 -11.00 1.11 -3.22
N ILE A 108 -11.52 2.28 -3.58
CA ILE A 108 -11.44 2.84 -4.93
C ILE A 108 -10.20 3.75 -4.99
N PRO A 109 -9.18 3.43 -5.82
CA PRO A 109 -7.97 4.24 -5.89
C PRO A 109 -8.22 5.54 -6.66
N MET A 110 -7.71 6.65 -6.14
CA MET A 110 -7.85 7.98 -6.74
C MET A 110 -6.72 8.24 -7.73
N VAL A 111 -6.79 7.57 -8.88
CA VAL A 111 -5.76 7.68 -9.93
C VAL A 111 -6.11 8.69 -11.02
N GLN A 112 -7.35 9.21 -11.01
CA GLN A 112 -7.93 10.01 -12.10
C GLN A 112 -7.09 11.24 -12.47
N SER A 113 -6.46 11.89 -11.50
CA SER A 113 -5.62 13.09 -11.71
C SER A 113 -4.36 12.82 -12.54
N HIS A 114 -3.97 11.57 -12.72
CA HIS A 114 -2.80 11.17 -13.51
C HIS A 114 -3.12 10.87 -14.97
N PHE A 115 -4.41 10.88 -15.35
CA PHE A 115 -4.87 10.54 -16.68
C PHE A 115 -5.65 11.71 -17.29
N PRO A 116 -5.46 11.99 -18.59
CA PRO A 116 -6.25 13.02 -19.28
C PRO A 116 -7.71 12.59 -19.49
N ASP A 117 -7.97 11.29 -19.45
CA ASP A 117 -9.29 10.67 -19.69
C ASP A 117 -9.61 9.65 -18.60
N THR A 118 -10.83 9.08 -18.64
CA THR A 118 -11.23 7.94 -17.80
C THR A 118 -10.28 6.75 -18.03
N PRO A 119 -9.52 6.31 -17.01
CA PRO A 119 -8.67 5.16 -17.11
C PRO A 119 -9.48 3.86 -16.98
N GLU A 120 -8.95 2.79 -17.57
CA GLU A 120 -9.45 1.43 -17.40
C GLU A 120 -8.48 0.60 -16.55
N GLY A 121 -9.03 -0.42 -15.89
CA GLY A 121 -8.31 -1.29 -14.98
C GLY A 121 -8.12 -2.70 -15.54
N ILE A 122 -6.89 -3.22 -15.50
CA ILE A 122 -6.57 -4.64 -15.74
C ILE A 122 -6.04 -5.26 -14.46
N VAL A 123 -6.56 -6.43 -14.10
CA VAL A 123 -6.06 -7.20 -12.96
C VAL A 123 -5.14 -8.31 -13.45
N LEU A 124 -3.86 -8.17 -13.13
CA LEU A 124 -2.84 -9.19 -13.35
C LEU A 124 -2.85 -10.19 -12.18
N THR A 125 -3.22 -11.43 -12.47
CA THR A 125 -3.26 -12.52 -11.49
C THR A 125 -2.12 -13.52 -11.66
N GLN A 126 -1.35 -13.42 -12.75
CA GLN A 126 -0.26 -14.33 -13.09
C GLN A 126 1.06 -13.55 -13.19
N GLY A 127 2.13 -14.16 -12.73
CA GLY A 127 3.48 -13.62 -12.77
C GLY A 127 4.31 -14.26 -13.87
N LEU A 128 5.60 -14.40 -13.59
CA LEU A 128 6.54 -15.08 -14.48
C LEU A 128 6.10 -16.53 -14.73
N ASN A 129 6.20 -16.98 -15.98
CA ASN A 129 5.87 -18.33 -16.42
C ASN A 129 4.40 -18.77 -16.18
N GLY A 130 3.48 -17.82 -15.93
CA GLY A 130 2.07 -18.12 -15.70
C GLY A 130 1.73 -18.51 -14.26
N GLU A 131 2.70 -18.49 -13.34
CA GLU A 131 2.47 -18.82 -11.93
C GLU A 131 1.52 -17.79 -11.27
N PRO A 132 0.58 -18.22 -10.43
CA PRO A 132 -0.37 -17.31 -9.78
C PRO A 132 0.34 -16.37 -8.81
N LEU A 133 0.04 -15.07 -8.91
CA LEU A 133 0.55 -14.07 -8.00
C LEU A 133 -0.14 -14.20 -6.64
N ARG A 134 0.67 -14.33 -5.57
CA ARG A 134 0.18 -14.24 -4.18
C ARG A 134 -0.55 -12.92 -3.91
N PHE A 135 -0.07 -11.85 -4.54
CA PHE A 135 -0.60 -10.50 -4.46
C PHE A 135 -0.83 -10.01 -5.90
N PRO A 136 -2.05 -10.16 -6.45
CA PRO A 136 -2.36 -9.69 -7.79
C PRO A 136 -2.06 -8.18 -7.95
N LEU A 137 -1.77 -7.74 -9.18
CA LEU A 137 -1.50 -6.34 -9.49
C LEU A 137 -2.68 -5.73 -10.25
N HIS A 138 -2.99 -4.46 -9.98
CA HIS A 138 -4.05 -3.70 -10.64
C HIS A 138 -3.43 -2.57 -11.45
N LEU A 139 -3.44 -2.74 -12.77
CA LEU A 139 -2.91 -1.77 -13.72
C LEU A 139 -4.01 -0.83 -14.16
N TRP A 140 -3.75 0.47 -14.13
CA TRP A 140 -4.61 1.52 -14.66
C TRP A 140 -3.93 2.18 -15.86
N TYR A 141 -4.66 2.34 -16.95
CA TYR A 141 -4.16 2.88 -18.21
C TYR A 141 -5.26 3.62 -18.97
N SER A 142 -4.90 4.45 -19.95
CA SER A 142 -5.88 5.06 -20.86
C SER A 142 -6.10 4.16 -22.09
N PRO A 143 -7.31 3.62 -22.30
CA PRO A 143 -7.58 2.70 -23.42
C PRO A 143 -7.40 3.34 -24.81
N ASN A 144 -7.64 4.65 -24.89
CA ASN A 144 -7.54 5.41 -26.13
C ASN A 144 -6.19 6.13 -26.29
N ALA A 145 -5.18 5.84 -25.46
CA ALA A 145 -3.89 6.53 -25.48
C ALA A 145 -3.24 6.52 -26.87
N LEU A 146 -3.24 5.36 -27.53
CA LEU A 146 -2.68 5.21 -28.88
C LEU A 146 -3.46 6.01 -29.92
N GLN A 147 -4.80 5.95 -29.89
CA GLN A 147 -5.66 6.69 -30.83
C GLN A 147 -5.50 8.21 -30.69
N LYS A 148 -5.24 8.67 -29.47
CA LYS A 148 -4.98 10.09 -29.16
C LYS A 148 -3.54 10.53 -29.42
N GLY A 149 -2.69 9.66 -29.95
CA GLY A 149 -1.28 9.99 -30.21
C GLY A 149 -0.45 10.23 -28.95
N SER A 150 -0.83 9.62 -27.82
CA SER A 150 -0.03 9.71 -26.59
C SER A 150 1.37 9.12 -26.80
N PRO A 151 2.42 9.70 -26.20
CA PRO A 151 3.78 9.21 -26.35
C PRO A 151 3.93 7.77 -25.88
N ILE A 152 4.89 7.04 -26.49
CA ILE A 152 5.30 5.71 -26.02
C ILE A 152 5.82 5.85 -24.59
N ASN A 153 5.39 4.94 -23.72
CA ASN A 153 5.80 4.92 -22.34
C ASN A 153 7.26 4.49 -22.21
N ARG A 154 8.17 5.46 -22.00
CA ARG A 154 9.61 5.22 -21.95
C ARG A 154 10.02 4.31 -20.80
N ALA A 155 9.35 4.38 -19.66
CA ALA A 155 9.61 3.50 -18.53
C ALA A 155 9.28 2.04 -18.86
N ILE A 156 8.13 1.78 -19.51
CA ILE A 156 7.75 0.44 -19.97
C ILE A 156 8.70 -0.05 -21.05
N TYR A 157 9.04 0.82 -22.02
CA TYR A 157 10.01 0.51 -23.07
C TYR A 157 11.36 0.09 -22.47
N HIS A 158 11.84 0.81 -21.46
CA HIS A 158 13.10 0.52 -20.77
C HIS A 158 13.05 -0.82 -20.02
N ILE A 159 12.03 -1.08 -19.19
CA ILE A 159 11.96 -2.34 -18.42
C ILE A 159 11.70 -3.59 -19.28
N THR A 160 11.28 -3.40 -20.53
CA THR A 160 11.12 -4.46 -21.53
C THR A 160 12.27 -4.48 -22.54
N SER A 161 13.26 -3.60 -22.42
CA SER A 161 14.35 -3.44 -23.40
C SER A 161 13.84 -3.28 -24.84
N GLY A 162 12.68 -2.65 -25.01
CA GLY A 162 12.03 -2.47 -26.32
C GLY A 162 11.49 -3.75 -26.95
N ALA A 163 11.45 -4.88 -26.24
CA ALA A 163 11.01 -6.17 -26.78
C ALA A 163 9.49 -6.40 -26.64
N ALA A 164 8.74 -5.46 -26.05
CA ALA A 164 7.28 -5.55 -26.00
C ALA A 164 6.69 -5.51 -27.42
N PRO A 165 5.86 -6.48 -27.82
CA PRO A 165 5.38 -6.59 -29.20
C PRO A 165 4.42 -5.46 -29.59
N LYS A 166 3.74 -4.87 -28.59
CA LYS A 166 2.87 -3.71 -28.75
C LYS A 166 3.40 -2.55 -27.90
N PRO A 167 3.55 -1.34 -28.48
CA PRO A 167 3.95 -0.18 -27.70
C PRO A 167 2.85 0.18 -26.71
N TRP A 168 3.23 0.31 -25.44
CA TRP A 168 2.37 0.90 -24.42
C TRP A 168 2.49 2.42 -24.51
N CYS A 169 1.38 3.11 -24.75
CA CYS A 169 1.32 4.56 -24.87
C CYS A 169 0.67 5.19 -23.64
N GLY A 170 1.14 6.38 -23.26
CA GLY A 170 0.61 7.16 -22.14
C GLY A 170 1.00 6.62 -20.77
N THR A 171 0.44 7.24 -19.73
CA THR A 171 0.67 6.88 -18.32
C THR A 171 0.15 5.49 -18.00
N VAL A 172 0.86 4.76 -17.14
CA VAL A 172 0.36 3.53 -16.50
C VAL A 172 0.64 3.60 -15.01
N ILE A 173 -0.35 3.27 -14.18
CA ILE A 173 -0.21 3.19 -12.71
C ILE A 173 -0.52 1.79 -12.25
N VAL A 174 0.30 1.24 -11.37
CA VAL A 174 0.12 -0.11 -10.84
C VAL A 174 -0.04 -0.07 -9.33
N LEU A 175 -1.15 -0.61 -8.85
CA LEU A 175 -1.38 -0.89 -7.43
C LEU A 175 -1.24 -2.39 -7.15
N LYS A 176 -0.95 -2.73 -5.90
CA LYS A 176 -0.82 -4.13 -5.46
C LYS A 176 -1.96 -4.49 -4.53
N PHE A 177 -2.67 -5.58 -4.82
CA PHE A 177 -3.71 -6.05 -3.92
C PHE A 177 -3.13 -6.68 -2.66
N ASN A 178 -3.84 -6.48 -1.54
CA ASN A 178 -3.60 -7.18 -0.30
C ASN A 178 -4.22 -8.60 -0.36
N GLY A 179 -3.48 -9.51 -0.97
CA GLY A 179 -3.78 -10.92 -1.09
C GLY A 179 -4.69 -11.26 -2.27
N SER A 180 -4.87 -12.56 -2.51
CA SER A 180 -5.63 -13.09 -3.65
C SER A 180 -7.12 -12.71 -3.67
N ARG A 181 -7.69 -12.39 -2.49
CA ARG A 181 -9.10 -11.96 -2.36
C ARG A 181 -9.35 -10.53 -2.84
N ARG A 182 -8.31 -9.72 -3.09
CA ARG A 182 -8.41 -8.37 -3.66
C ARG A 182 -9.36 -7.44 -2.86
N GLN A 183 -9.34 -7.55 -1.53
CA GLN A 183 -10.21 -6.76 -0.63
C GLN A 183 -9.57 -5.46 -0.13
N GLY A 184 -8.34 -5.18 -0.56
CA GLY A 184 -7.58 -4.00 -0.17
C GLY A 184 -6.36 -3.87 -1.06
N TYR A 185 -5.65 -2.75 -0.90
CA TYR A 185 -4.32 -2.57 -1.49
C TYR A 185 -3.24 -2.64 -0.42
N SER A 186 -2.03 -2.97 -0.84
CA SER A 186 -0.79 -2.85 -0.08
C SER A 186 0.25 -2.10 -0.92
N ASP A 187 1.40 -1.80 -0.34
CA ASP A 187 2.46 -1.09 -1.04
C ASP A 187 3.02 -1.91 -2.21
N ALA A 188 2.94 -1.35 -3.41
CA ALA A 188 3.66 -1.83 -4.59
C ALA A 188 5.09 -1.27 -4.61
N GLY A 189 6.03 -2.04 -5.13
CA GLY A 189 7.44 -1.65 -5.16
C GLY A 189 8.24 -2.33 -6.26
N SER A 190 9.56 -2.13 -6.24
CA SER A 190 10.47 -2.66 -7.28
C SER A 190 10.42 -4.19 -7.42
N ASN A 191 10.03 -4.91 -6.36
CA ASN A 191 9.87 -6.37 -6.37
C ASN A 191 8.74 -6.85 -7.28
N ASP A 192 7.81 -5.96 -7.65
CA ASP A 192 6.68 -6.29 -8.54
C ASP A 192 7.04 -6.06 -10.03
N LEU A 193 8.18 -5.41 -10.33
CA LEU A 193 8.63 -5.11 -11.70
C LEU A 193 8.87 -6.35 -12.58
N PRO A 194 9.43 -7.48 -12.09
CA PRO A 194 9.62 -8.66 -12.94
C PRO A 194 8.30 -9.21 -13.49
N ALA A 195 7.25 -9.25 -12.66
CA ALA A 195 5.92 -9.69 -13.09
C ALA A 195 5.29 -8.71 -14.11
N LEU A 196 5.48 -7.40 -13.90
CA LEU A 196 5.01 -6.37 -14.82
C LEU A 196 5.74 -6.42 -16.17
N SER A 197 7.06 -6.56 -16.16
CA SER A 197 7.86 -6.71 -17.39
C SER A 197 7.39 -7.93 -18.18
N ALA A 198 7.20 -9.08 -17.53
CA ALA A 198 6.67 -10.28 -18.16
C ALA A 198 5.27 -10.06 -18.77
N TYR A 199 4.39 -9.37 -18.06
CA TYR A 199 3.07 -9.02 -18.58
C TYR A 199 3.16 -8.14 -19.83
N PHE A 200 3.96 -7.06 -19.80
CA PHE A 200 4.11 -6.16 -20.94
C PHE A 200 4.73 -6.86 -22.16
N LEU A 201 5.63 -7.82 -21.97
CA LEU A 201 6.20 -8.65 -23.04
C LEU A 201 5.18 -9.61 -23.65
N ALA A 202 4.24 -10.12 -22.85
CA ALA A 202 3.23 -11.07 -23.30
C ALA A 202 1.96 -10.40 -23.87
N TYR A 203 1.75 -9.12 -23.59
CA TYR A 203 0.56 -8.37 -23.99
C TYR A 203 0.55 -8.10 -25.50
N LYS A 204 -0.53 -8.53 -26.18
CA LYS A 204 -0.72 -8.40 -27.63
C LYS A 204 -1.78 -7.37 -27.97
#